data_AF-A0A7X7BPR9-F1
#
_entry.id   AF-A0A7X7BPR9-F1
#
_cell.length_a   1.000
_cell.length_b   1.000
_cell.length_c   1.000
_cell.angle_alpha   90.00
_cell.angle_beta   90.00
_cell.angle_gamma   90.00
#
_symmetry.space_group_name_H-M   'P 1'
#
loop_
_entity.id
_entity.type
_entity.pdbx_description
1 polymer ?
#
loop_
_entity_poly.entity_id
_entity_poly.type
_entity_poly.pdbx_seq_one_letter_code
_entity_poly.pdbx_strand_id
1 'polypeptide(L)' 'IGGGKLIFSNGKVIGAIGVSGGTEAQDVEIASTSLSDYTSN' A
#
# COMPACT_ATOMS: atom_id res chain seq x y z
N ILE A 1 -12.10 -4.60 5.00
CA ILE A 1 -11.20 -3.45 5.26
C ILE A 1 -9.80 -3.89 4.79
N GLY A 2 -9.38 -3.49 3.58
CA GLY A 2 -8.19 -4.10 2.94
C GLY A 2 -7.23 -3.15 2.20
N GLY A 3 -7.62 -1.92 1.88
CA GLY A 3 -6.78 -1.00 1.09
C GLY A 3 -5.63 -0.30 1.83
N GLY A 4 -5.43 -0.59 3.12
CA GLY A 4 -4.41 0.04 3.96
C GLY A 4 -3.11 -0.76 3.99
N LYS A 5 -1.96 -0.12 3.70
CA LYS A 5 -0.62 -0.74 3.84
C LYS A 5 0.39 0.21 4.47
N LEU A 6 1.25 -0.33 5.32
CA LEU A 6 2.37 0.41 5.91
C LEU A 6 3.53 0.49 4.91
N ILE A 7 4.23 1.62 4.94
CA ILE A 7 5.45 1.84 4.17
C ILE A 7 6.63 1.73 5.14
N PHE A 8 7.55 0.82 4.83
CA PHE A 8 8.77 0.61 5.59
C PHE A 8 9.98 1.15 4.83
N SER A 9 10.88 1.83 5.54
CA SER A 9 12.21 2.19 5.05
C SER A 9 13.23 1.88 6.14
N ASN A 10 14.26 1.09 5.83
CA ASN A 10 15.27 0.63 6.77
C ASN A 10 14.68 0.00 8.05
N GLY A 11 13.64 -0.83 7.89
CA GLY A 11 12.95 -1.50 9.00
C GLY A 11 12.07 -0.59 9.88
N LYS A 12 11.97 0.71 9.56
CA LYS A 12 11.13 1.67 10.27
C LYS A 12 9.87 2.00 9.45
N VAL A 13 8.73 2.11 10.12
CA VAL A 13 7.51 2.66 9.52
C VAL A 13 7.71 4.15 9.26
N ILE A 14 7.57 4.56 8.00
CA ILE A 14 7.68 5.96 7.59
C ILE A 14 6.35 6.55 7.11
N GLY A 15 5.32 5.72 6.95
CA GLY A 15 4.01 6.16 6.53
C GLY A 15 3.07 5.00 6.24
N ALA A 16 1.91 5.33 5.66
CA ALA A 16 0.94 4.36 5.18
C ALA A 16 0.28 4.87 3.91
N ILE A 17 -0.13 3.95 3.04
CA ILE A 17 -1.03 4.19 1.92
C ILE A 17 -2.41 3.63 2.28
N GLY A 18 -3.46 4.36 1.90
CA GLY A 18 -4.84 3.91 2.01
C GLY A 18 -5.55 4.14 0.69
N VAL A 19 -6.06 3.06 0.09
CA VAL A 19 -6.92 3.12 -1.09
C VAL A 19 -8.35 2.79 -0.68
N SER A 20 -9.31 3.55 -1.19
CA SER A 20 -10.72 3.33 -0.95
C SER A 20 -11.55 3.88 -2.12
N GLY A 21 -12.62 3.16 -2.48
CA GLY A 21 -13.61 3.60 -3.46
C GLY A 21 -14.00 2.50 -4.45
N GLY A 22 -13.22 1.44 -4.56
CA GLY A 22 -13.57 0.24 -5.31
C GLY A 22 -14.15 -0.86 -4.44
N THR A 23 -14.11 -2.09 -4.96
CA THR A 23 -14.21 -3.28 -4.12
C THR A 23 -12.97 -3.40 -3.25
N GLU A 24 -13.10 -4.08 -2.10
CA GLU A 24 -11.96 -4.30 -1.21
C GLU A 24 -10.77 -4.96 -1.92
N ALA A 25 -11.02 -5.90 -2.84
CA ALA A 25 -9.96 -6.56 -3.61
C ALA A 25 -9.19 -5.57 -4.50
N GLN A 26 -9.91 -4.65 -5.16
CA GLN A 26 -9.28 -3.60 -5.98
C GLN A 26 -8.48 -2.63 -5.12
N ASP A 27 -9.01 -2.24 -3.96
CA ASP A 27 -8.30 -1.36 -3.04
C ASP A 27 -6.99 -2.01 -2.53
N VAL A 28 -7.03 -3.32 -2.22
CA VAL A 28 -5.85 -4.10 -1.82
C VAL A 28 -4.83 -4.19 -2.96
N GLU A 29 -5.28 -4.46 -4.19
CA GLU A 29 -4.44 -4.61 -5.37
C GLU A 29 -3.68 -3.31 -5.66
N ILE A 30 -4.39 -2.19 -5.76
CA ILE A 30 -3.81 -0.87 -6.03
C ILE A 30 -2.78 -0.53 -4.95
N ALA A 31 -3.14 -0.69 -3.66
CA ALA A 31 -2.22 -0.41 -2.55
C ALA A 31 -0.97 -1.31 -2.60
N SER A 32 -1.09 -2.56 -3.04
CA SER A 32 0.04 -3.50 -3.16
C SER A 32 0.98 -3.10 -4.29
N THR A 33 0.42 -2.80 -5.45
CA THR A 33 1.17 -2.40 -6.65
C THR A 33 1.95 -1.10 -6.39
N SER A 34 1.32 -0.09 -5.80
CA SER A 34 2.00 1.17 -5.47
C SER A 34 3.19 0.98 -4.51
N LEU A 35 3.08 0.05 -3.55
CA LEU A 35 4.18 -0.24 -2.62
C LEU A 35 5.31 -1.05 -3.29
N SER A 36 4.96 -1.95 -4.22
CA SER A 36 5.93 -2.71 -5.02
C SER A 36 6.78 -1.77 -5.88
N ASP A 37 6.15 -0.80 -6.55
CA ASP A 37 6.85 0.20 -7.37
C ASP A 37 7.77 1.08 -6.51
N TYR A 38 7.31 1.51 -5.32
CA TYR A 38 8.13 2.26 -4.38
C TYR A 38 9.38 1.49 -3.93
N THR A 39 9.28 0.18 -3.75
CA THR A 39 10.39 -0.67 -3.29
C THR A 39 11.35 -1.04 -4.43
N SER A 40 10.90 -0.96 -5.69
CA SER A 40 11.68 -1.34 -6.86
C SER A 40 12.54 -0.20 -7.43
N ASN A 41 12.46 1.00 -6.85
CA ASN A 41 13.25 2.19 -7.20
C ASN A 41 14.25 2.52 -6.08
#